data_AF-A0A750FBC6-F1
#
_entry.id   AF-A0A750FBC6-F1
#
_cell.length_a   1.000
_cell.length_b   1.000
_cell.length_c   1.000
_cell.angle_alpha   90.00
_cell.angle_beta   90.00
_cell.angle_gamma   90.00
#
_symmetry.space_group_name_H-M   'P 1'
#
loop_
_entity.id
_entity.type
_entity.pdbx_description
1 polymer ?
#
loop_
_entity_poly.entity_id
_entity_poly.type
_entity_poly.pdbx_seq_one_letter_code
_entity_poly.pdbx_strand_id
1 'polypeptide(L)'
;SWASSLEGMNLQFLTHTLRPLLVNIEQEIGRCLLDSDDDVFAEFSVEGLLRADSAGRAAYYTSALQNGWMSRNDVRRLENMPPIEGGDIYTVQLNLTQLKNLESSNPAVQALALRELHNHVFPDISFEQSPLKQAA
;
A
#
# COMPACT_ATOMS: atom_id res chain seq x y z
N SER A 1 -31.10 -9.75 -9.54
CA SER A 1 -31.77 -8.88 -8.55
C SER A 1 -31.84 -9.51 -7.15
N TRP A 2 -32.12 -10.81 -7.00
CA TRP A 2 -32.23 -11.49 -5.70
C TRP A 2 -30.95 -11.62 -4.86
N ALA A 3 -29.76 -11.66 -5.49
CA ALA A 3 -28.49 -11.72 -4.77
C ALA A 3 -28.18 -10.40 -4.03
N SER A 4 -28.49 -9.26 -4.65
CA SER A 4 -28.26 -7.93 -4.05
C SER A 4 -29.13 -7.68 -2.81
N SER A 5 -30.35 -8.23 -2.76
CA SER A 5 -31.18 -8.17 -1.55
C SER A 5 -30.68 -9.05 -0.41
N LEU A 6 -30.00 -10.15 -0.73
CA LEU A 6 -29.48 -11.09 0.27
C LEU A 6 -28.21 -10.55 0.94
N GLU A 7 -27.34 -9.90 0.17
CA GLU A 7 -26.17 -9.19 0.72
C GLU A 7 -26.59 -8.08 1.68
N GLY A 8 -27.61 -7.27 1.31
CA GLY A 8 -28.16 -6.25 2.20
C GLY A 8 -28.75 -6.84 3.49
N MET A 9 -29.39 -8.01 3.41
CA MET A 9 -29.95 -8.71 4.57
C MET A 9 -28.85 -9.24 5.50
N ASN A 10 -27.77 -9.81 4.94
CA ASN A 10 -26.62 -10.26 5.72
C ASN A 10 -25.94 -9.08 6.43
N LEU A 11 -25.80 -7.93 5.77
CA LEU A 11 -25.24 -6.72 6.38
C LEU A 11 -26.10 -6.21 7.55
N GLN A 12 -27.43 -6.21 7.37
CA GLN A 12 -28.38 -5.84 8.42
C GLN A 12 -28.28 -6.78 9.63
N PHE A 13 -28.22 -8.10 9.39
CA PHE A 13 -28.05 -9.11 10.44
C PHE A 13 -26.74 -8.94 11.20
N LEU A 14 -25.64 -8.71 10.48
CA LEU A 14 -24.33 -8.44 11.09
C LEU A 14 -24.36 -7.19 11.96
N THR A 15 -24.96 -6.10 11.45
CA THR A 15 -24.98 -4.80 12.12
C THR A 15 -25.86 -4.80 13.37
N HIS A 16 -27.07 -5.37 13.27
CA HIS A 16 -28.09 -5.25 14.32
C HIS A 16 -28.11 -6.40 15.32
N THR A 17 -27.59 -7.57 14.95
CA THR A 17 -27.68 -8.77 15.80
C THR A 17 -26.30 -9.24 16.24
N LEU A 18 -25.39 -9.45 15.29
CA LEU A 18 -24.14 -10.14 15.56
C LEU A 18 -23.11 -9.22 16.23
N ARG A 19 -23.02 -7.96 15.81
CA ARG A 19 -22.06 -6.98 16.36
C ARG A 19 -22.24 -6.71 17.86
N PRO A 20 -23.45 -6.48 18.40
CA PRO A 20 -23.63 -6.33 19.85
C PRO A 20 -23.19 -7.57 20.65
N LEU A 21 -23.43 -8.77 20.12
CA LEU A 21 -23.03 -10.02 20.79
C LEU A 21 -21.52 -10.20 20.83
N LEU A 22 -20.83 -9.91 19.72
CA LEU A 22 -19.37 -10.01 19.65
C LEU A 22 -18.69 -9.04 20.63
N VAL A 23 -19.16 -7.79 20.69
CA VAL A 23 -18.63 -6.78 21.61
C VAL A 23 -18.81 -7.20 23.08
N ASN A 24 -19.94 -7.81 23.42
CA ASN A 24 -20.14 -8.33 24.78
C ASN A 24 -19.13 -9.44 25.10
N ILE A 25 -18.86 -10.34 24.15
CA ILE A 25 -17.89 -11.42 24.35
C ILE A 25 -16.46 -10.86 24.47
N GLU A 26 -16.08 -9.86 23.66
CA GLU A 26 -14.78 -9.17 23.76
C GLU A 26 -14.59 -8.54 25.14
N GLN A 27 -15.62 -7.86 25.65
CA GLN A 27 -15.59 -7.26 26.99
C GLN A 27 -15.44 -8.31 28.10
N GLU A 28 -16.13 -9.44 27.99
CA GLU A 28 -16.00 -10.54 28.96
C GLU A 28 -14.63 -11.21 28.89
N ILE A 29 -14.04 -11.36 27.70
CA ILE A 29 -12.65 -11.84 27.54
C ILE A 29 -11.69 -10.84 28.19
N GLY A 30 -11.86 -9.55 27.93
CA GLY A 30 -11.07 -8.49 28.55
C GLY A 30 -11.14 -8.52 30.08
N ARG A 31 -12.34 -8.68 30.63
CA ARG A 31 -12.58 -8.73 32.07
C ARG A 31 -12.06 -10.01 32.73
N CYS A 32 -12.30 -11.18 32.13
CA CYS A 32 -12.07 -12.46 32.80
C CYS A 32 -10.69 -13.07 32.51
N LEU A 33 -10.10 -12.78 31.35
CA LEU A 33 -8.86 -13.41 30.90
C LEU A 33 -7.68 -12.46 30.85
N LEU A 34 -7.90 -11.19 30.48
CA LEU A 34 -6.82 -10.21 30.27
C LEU A 34 -6.51 -9.37 31.52
N ASP A 35 -7.34 -9.43 32.57
CA ASP A 35 -7.11 -8.80 33.90
C ASP A 35 -6.55 -7.36 33.86
N SER A 36 -6.99 -6.55 32.89
CA SER A 36 -6.55 -5.16 32.65
C SER A 36 -5.12 -4.99 32.12
N ASP A 37 -4.54 -5.99 31.47
CA ASP A 37 -3.29 -5.83 30.73
C ASP A 37 -3.52 -4.93 29.50
N ASP A 38 -3.06 -3.68 29.58
CA ASP A 38 -3.25 -2.67 28.52
C ASP A 38 -2.44 -2.98 27.24
N ASP A 39 -1.48 -3.91 27.31
CA ASP A 39 -0.66 -4.30 26.16
C ASP A 39 -1.36 -5.31 25.23
N VAL A 40 -2.47 -5.94 25.67
CA VAL A 40 -3.16 -6.98 24.91
C VAL A 40 -4.67 -6.75 24.89
N PHE A 41 -5.28 -6.75 23.71
CA PHE A 41 -6.72 -6.65 23.55
C PHE A 41 -7.27 -7.83 22.74
N ALA A 42 -8.51 -8.22 23.03
CA ALA A 42 -9.26 -9.22 22.26
C ALA A 42 -10.26 -8.50 21.36
N GLU A 43 -10.16 -8.71 20.05
CA GLU A 43 -11.10 -8.21 19.05
C GLU A 43 -11.49 -9.34 18.10
N PHE A 44 -12.79 -9.49 17.83
CA PHE A 44 -13.27 -10.32 16.74
C PHE A 44 -13.09 -9.58 15.42
N SER A 45 -12.35 -10.19 14.50
CA SER A 45 -12.28 -9.73 13.11
C SER A 45 -13.64 -9.96 12.41
N VAL A 46 -14.58 -9.02 12.58
CA VAL A 46 -15.90 -9.01 11.94
C VAL A 46 -15.81 -8.82 10.43
N GLU A 47 -14.70 -8.24 9.96
CA GLU A 47 -14.32 -8.24 8.54
C GLU A 47 -14.21 -9.66 7.96
N GLY A 48 -14.03 -10.66 8.82
CA GLY A 48 -14.15 -12.07 8.48
C GLY A 48 -15.52 -12.53 7.98
N LEU A 49 -16.61 -11.83 8.33
CA LEU A 49 -17.95 -12.09 7.78
C LEU A 49 -18.10 -11.48 6.37
N LEU A 50 -17.48 -10.31 6.14
CA LEU A 50 -17.33 -9.69 4.82
C LEU A 50 -16.32 -10.44 3.93
N ARG A 51 -15.49 -11.33 4.50
CA ARG A 51 -14.59 -12.25 3.76
C ARG A 51 -15.30 -13.10 2.71
N ALA A 52 -16.62 -13.31 2.84
CA ALA A 52 -17.44 -13.91 1.79
C ALA A 52 -17.35 -13.15 0.46
N ASP A 53 -17.11 -11.83 0.49
CA ASP A 53 -16.77 -11.01 -0.67
C ASP A 53 -15.26 -10.69 -0.71
N SER A 54 -14.45 -11.75 -0.85
CA SER A 54 -13.00 -11.60 -1.06
C SER A 54 -12.68 -10.77 -2.31
N ALA A 55 -13.59 -10.68 -3.28
CA ALA A 55 -13.43 -9.91 -4.50
C ALA A 55 -13.55 -8.40 -4.24
N GLY A 56 -14.56 -7.94 -3.52
CA GLY A 56 -14.72 -6.54 -3.13
C GLY A 56 -13.58 -6.03 -2.26
N ARG A 57 -13.10 -6.86 -1.32
CA ARG A 57 -11.94 -6.53 -0.47
C ARG A 57 -10.64 -6.43 -1.27
N ALA A 58 -10.39 -7.37 -2.19
CA ALA A 58 -9.23 -7.30 -3.08
C ALA A 58 -9.30 -6.06 -3.99
N ALA A 59 -10.49 -5.73 -4.51
CA ALA A 59 -10.70 -4.54 -5.33
C ALA A 59 -10.49 -3.24 -4.53
N TYR A 60 -10.98 -3.17 -3.29
CA TYR A 60 -10.81 -2.04 -2.40
C TYR A 60 -9.32 -1.78 -2.11
N TYR A 61 -8.57 -2.79 -1.68
CA TYR A 61 -7.14 -2.64 -1.42
C TYR A 61 -6.33 -2.38 -2.69
N THR A 62 -6.70 -3.01 -3.81
CA THR A 62 -6.06 -2.73 -5.10
C THR A 62 -6.25 -1.28 -5.48
N SER A 63 -7.48 -0.76 -5.39
CA SER A 63 -7.77 0.66 -5.63
C SER A 63 -7.02 1.57 -4.66
N ALA A 64 -6.97 1.22 -3.38
CA ALA A 64 -6.28 2.01 -2.36
C ALA A 64 -4.77 2.12 -2.60
N LEU A 65 -4.13 0.99 -2.91
CA LEU A 65 -2.70 0.90 -3.19
C LEU A 65 -2.33 1.51 -4.56
N GLN A 66 -3.22 1.42 -5.56
CA GLN A 66 -3.00 2.02 -6.87
C GLN A 66 -3.10 3.55 -6.82
N ASN A 67 -4.09 4.07 -6.10
CA ASN A 67 -4.31 5.51 -5.95
C ASN A 67 -3.37 6.15 -4.91
N GLY A 68 -2.66 5.34 -4.12
CA GLY A 68 -1.63 5.81 -3.20
C GLY A 68 -2.14 6.59 -1.99
N TRP A 69 -3.41 6.42 -1.59
CA TRP A 69 -3.95 7.04 -0.36
C TRP A 69 -3.83 6.12 0.86
N MET A 70 -3.47 4.85 0.68
CA MET A 70 -3.23 3.88 1.74
C MET A 70 -1.85 3.23 1.55
N SER A 71 -1.08 3.09 2.64
CA SER A 71 0.20 2.36 2.63
C SER A 71 -0.01 0.85 2.78
N ARG A 72 1.01 0.03 2.50
CA ARG A 72 0.90 -1.43 2.70
C ARG A 72 0.79 -1.78 4.19
N ASN A 73 1.39 -0.98 5.06
CA ASN A 73 1.27 -1.16 6.51
C ASN A 73 -0.10 -0.75 7.03
N ASP A 74 -0.78 0.22 6.41
CA ASP A 74 -2.18 0.52 6.72
C ASP A 74 -3.09 -0.66 6.40
N VAL A 75 -2.92 -1.29 5.23
CA VAL A 75 -3.64 -2.52 4.89
C VAL A 75 -3.34 -3.61 5.93
N ARG A 76 -2.07 -3.81 6.30
CA ARG A 76 -1.71 -4.82 7.31
C ARG A 76 -2.32 -4.54 8.69
N ARG A 77 -2.39 -3.27 9.10
CA ARG A 77 -3.02 -2.86 10.35
C ARG A 77 -4.52 -3.18 10.34
N LEU A 78 -5.23 -2.89 9.25
CA LEU A 78 -6.64 -3.28 9.09
C LEU A 78 -6.82 -4.80 9.16
N GLU A 79 -5.85 -5.53 8.62
CA GLU A 79 -5.84 -6.99 8.62
C GLU A 79 -5.29 -7.64 9.89
N ASN A 80 -5.00 -6.86 10.93
CA ASN A 80 -4.38 -7.34 12.17
C ASN A 80 -3.09 -8.16 11.91
N MET A 81 -2.31 -7.75 10.90
CA MET A 81 -1.01 -8.32 10.56
C MET A 81 0.12 -7.40 11.04
N PRO A 82 1.28 -7.95 11.44
CA PRO A 82 2.42 -7.14 11.86
C PRO A 82 2.93 -6.27 10.71
N PRO A 83 3.39 -5.04 10.99
CA PRO A 83 3.94 -4.15 9.98
C PRO A 83 5.22 -4.73 9.36
N ILE A 84 5.53 -4.31 8.13
CA ILE A 84 6.79 -4.64 7.45
C ILE A 84 7.64 -3.39 7.25
N GLU A 85 8.96 -3.59 7.19
CA GLU A 85 9.91 -2.53 6.83
C GLU A 85 9.67 -2.07 5.38
N GLY A 86 9.63 -0.75 5.16
CA GLY A 86 9.31 -0.17 3.85
C GLY A 86 7.82 -0.23 3.46
N GLY A 87 6.94 -0.72 4.34
CA GLY A 87 5.50 -0.77 4.09
C GLY A 87 4.76 0.56 4.19
N ASP A 88 5.38 1.58 4.80
CA ASP A 88 4.85 2.95 4.93
C ASP A 88 5.15 3.82 3.70
N ILE A 89 5.89 3.29 2.72
CA ILE A 89 6.22 4.00 1.49
C ILE A 89 4.99 3.98 0.58
N TYR A 90 4.40 5.15 0.36
CA TYR A 90 3.32 5.33 -0.60
C TYR A 90 3.86 5.12 -2.01
N THR A 91 3.28 4.15 -2.71
CA THR A 91 3.62 3.85 -4.10
C THR A 91 2.48 4.25 -5.00
N VAL A 92 2.80 4.83 -6.15
CA VAL A 92 1.82 5.06 -7.23
C VAL A 92 2.24 4.23 -8.44
N GLN A 93 1.27 3.73 -9.20
CA GLN A 93 1.56 2.96 -10.41
C GLN A 93 2.16 3.90 -11.48
N LEU A 94 3.41 3.66 -11.85
CA LEU A 94 4.04 4.24 -13.04
C LEU A 94 3.53 3.49 -14.28
N ASN A 95 2.27 3.65 -14.65
CA ASN A 95 1.76 3.10 -15.91
C ASN A 95 1.72 4.18 -17.00
N LEU A 96 2.19 3.82 -18.20
CA LEU A 96 2.30 4.64 -19.42
C LEU A 96 3.31 5.80 -19.38
N THR A 97 4.54 5.56 -18.93
CA THR A 97 5.65 6.46 -19.28
C THR A 97 5.98 6.32 -20.77
N GLN A 98 6.03 7.45 -21.48
CA GLN A 98 6.44 7.50 -22.88
C GLN A 98 7.84 6.89 -23.04
N LEU A 99 8.09 6.11 -24.11
CA LEU A 99 9.39 5.48 -24.40
C LEU A 99 10.56 6.50 -24.29
N LYS A 100 10.33 7.74 -24.72
CA LYS A 100 11.27 8.86 -24.64
C LYS A 100 11.74 9.19 -23.21
N ASN A 101 10.88 8.97 -22.21
CA ASN A 101 11.19 9.24 -20.80
C ASN A 101 11.91 8.07 -20.12
N LEU A 102 11.97 6.88 -20.74
CA LEU A 102 12.78 5.75 -20.25
C LEU A 102 14.26 5.90 -20.61
N GLU A 103 14.56 6.51 -21.75
CA GLU A 103 15.94 6.85 -22.15
C GLU A 103 16.58 7.87 -21.20
N SER A 104 15.75 8.73 -20.59
CA SER A 104 16.16 9.82 -19.72
C SER A 104 15.97 9.54 -18.23
N SER A 105 15.54 8.36 -17.79
CA SER A 105 15.28 8.09 -16.36
C SER A 105 16.32 7.21 -15.67
N ASN A 106 17.36 6.76 -16.37
CA ASN A 106 18.49 6.05 -15.75
C ASN A 106 19.70 7.00 -15.57
N PRO A 107 19.99 7.48 -14.34
CA PRO A 107 21.11 8.40 -14.09
C PRO A 107 22.47 7.79 -14.45
N ALA A 108 22.60 6.46 -14.43
CA ALA A 108 23.82 5.77 -14.86
C ALA A 108 24.02 5.84 -16.38
N VAL A 109 22.94 5.76 -17.17
CA VAL A 109 22.99 5.86 -18.64
C VAL A 109 23.19 7.30 -19.08
N GLN A 110 22.59 8.27 -18.38
CA GLN A 110 22.86 9.69 -18.62
C GLN A 110 24.34 10.04 -18.39
N ALA A 111 24.93 9.52 -17.30
CA ALA A 111 26.35 9.76 -17.00
C ALA A 111 27.27 9.15 -18.07
N LEU A 112 26.92 7.99 -18.63
CA LEU A 112 27.65 7.37 -19.75
C LEU A 112 27.49 8.19 -21.04
N ALA A 113 26.27 8.57 -21.40
CA ALA A 113 26.00 9.39 -22.58
C ALA A 113 26.68 10.76 -22.52
N LEU A 114 26.72 11.39 -21.34
CA LEU A 114 27.46 12.64 -21.11
C LEU A 114 28.97 12.46 -21.31
N ARG A 115 29.54 11.32 -20.89
CA ARG A 115 30.97 11.01 -21.06
C ARG A 115 31.30 10.76 -22.53
N GLU A 116 30.43 10.05 -23.26
CA GLU A 116 30.62 9.81 -24.70
C GLU A 116 30.52 11.11 -25.52
N LEU A 117 29.51 11.95 -25.23
CA LEU A 117 29.39 13.26 -25.87
C LEU A 117 30.58 14.16 -25.56
N HIS A 118 31.05 14.17 -24.31
CA HIS A 118 32.23 14.93 -23.93
C HIS A 118 33.47 14.51 -24.71
N ASN A 119 33.75 13.21 -24.84
CA ASN A 119 34.93 12.74 -25.57
C ASN A 119 34.88 13.11 -27.07
N HIS A 120 33.68 13.27 -27.64
CA HIS A 120 33.52 13.66 -29.03
C HIS A 120 33.64 15.18 -29.26
N VAL A 121 33.05 15.99 -28.37
CA VAL A 121 33.02 17.45 -28.49
C VAL A 121 34.30 18.09 -27.93
N PHE A 122 34.90 17.45 -26.93
CA PHE A 122 36.03 17.98 -26.15
C PHE A 122 37.10 16.90 -25.91
N PRO A 123 37.82 16.46 -26.97
CA PRO A 123 38.80 15.38 -26.85
C PRO A 123 40.05 15.76 -26.03
N ASP A 124 40.33 17.06 -25.88
CA ASP A 124 41.58 17.57 -25.31
C ASP A 124 41.50 17.92 -23.81
N ILE A 125 40.31 17.90 -23.22
CA ILE A 125 40.09 18.17 -21.80
C ILE A 125 39.66 16.91 -21.06
N SER A 126 39.97 16.81 -19.77
CA SER A 126 39.50 15.71 -18.94
C SER A 126 38.05 15.94 -18.53
N PHE A 127 37.25 14.86 -18.45
CA PHE A 127 35.81 14.92 -18.11
C PHE A 127 35.51 15.68 -16.81
N GLU A 128 36.46 15.72 -15.87
CA GLU A 128 36.34 16.46 -14.61
C GLU A 128 36.34 17.99 -14.77
N GLN A 129 36.90 18.51 -15.87
CA GLN A 129 36.92 19.94 -16.20
C GLN A 129 35.87 20.31 -17.25
N SER A 130 34.97 19.38 -17.59
CA SER A 130 33.97 19.54 -18.62
C SER A 130 32.92 20.60 -18.25
N PRO A 131 32.65 21.59 -19.11
CA PRO A 131 31.53 22.51 -18.91
C PRO A 131 30.17 21.81 -18.94
N LEU A 132 30.07 20.61 -19.54
CA LEU A 132 28.85 19.81 -19.58
C LEU A 132 28.50 19.19 -18.22
N LYS A 133 29.49 18.98 -17.34
CA LYS A 133 29.28 18.49 -15.97
C LYS A 133 28.78 19.60 -15.04
N GLN A 134 29.12 20.87 -15.32
CA GLN A 134 28.67 22.03 -14.53
C GLN A 134 27.26 22.50 -14.90
N ALA A 135 26.73 22.07 -16.05
CA ALA A 135 25.43 22.46 -16.58
C ALA A 135 24.31 21.41 -16.35
N ALA A 136 24.67 20.21 -15.88
CA ALA A 136 23.75 19.12 -15.52
C ALA A 136 23.48 19.11 -14.01
#